data_AF-A0A7K7TGF2-F1
#
_entry.id   AF-A0A7K7TGF2-F1
#
_cell.length_a   1.000
_cell.length_b   1.000
_cell.length_c   1.000
_cell.angle_alpha   90.00
_cell.angle_beta   90.00
_cell.angle_gamma   90.00
#
_symmetry.space_group_name_H-M   'P 1'
#
loop_
_entity.id
_entity.type
_entity.pdbx_description
1 polymer ?
#
loop_
_entity_poly.entity_id
_entity_poly.type
_entity_poly.pdbx_seq_one_letter_code
_entity_poly.pdbx_strand_id
1 'polypeptide(L)'
;VRDERNMLKVITRMNRISMILKLLVEQFSVLETMTALDFFDFRYHLSPASGFQSLQFRLLENKIGVPQSLRVPYNRRHYRDNFKGQDYELLLKSEQEPTLLQLVEAWLERTPGLDAEGFDFWGQFEVNVLKGLEEEFALIQAKTESEEKDDLLSEFQKQKDVLLSLFDEKRHEHLLSKGERRLSYKALKGALMIYFYREEPRFQVPFQLLTSLMDIDVLMTKWRYNHVCLVHRMIGSKAGTGGSSGYQYLRSTVSDRYKVFVDLFNLSTFLVPRHWIPKMNPSIHKFLYTAEYCDSSYFSSDDSD
;
A
#
# COMPACT_ATOMS: atom_id res chain seq x y z
N VAL A 1 -0.14 -17.27 -19.28
CA VAL A 1 -0.71 -17.18 -17.91
C VAL A 1 0.38 -17.59 -16.91
N ARG A 2 0.51 -16.91 -15.75
CA ARG A 2 1.46 -17.29 -14.68
C ARG A 2 0.78 -18.24 -13.69
N ASP A 3 1.56 -19.06 -12.97
CA ASP A 3 1.03 -20.09 -12.07
C ASP A 3 0.44 -19.52 -10.76
N GLU A 4 -0.89 -19.60 -10.62
CA GLU A 4 -1.65 -19.14 -9.45
C GLU A 4 -1.47 -20.05 -8.21
N ARG A 5 -0.95 -21.29 -8.35
CA ARG A 5 -0.69 -22.18 -7.20
C ARG A 5 0.30 -21.58 -6.20
N ASN A 6 1.14 -20.66 -6.66
CA ASN A 6 2.09 -19.95 -5.80
C ASN A 6 1.44 -18.86 -4.93
N MET A 7 0.19 -18.47 -5.20
CA MET A 7 -0.50 -17.42 -4.42
C MET A 7 -0.60 -17.77 -2.94
N LEU A 8 -0.83 -19.05 -2.61
CA LEU A 8 -0.85 -19.51 -1.21
C LEU A 8 0.51 -19.28 -0.53
N LYS A 9 1.61 -19.62 -1.20
CA LYS A 9 2.96 -19.41 -0.68
C LYS A 9 3.27 -17.92 -0.49
N VAL A 10 2.84 -17.07 -1.43
CA VAL A 10 2.98 -15.61 -1.34
C VAL A 10 2.25 -15.10 -0.11
N ILE A 11 0.94 -15.37 0.02
CA ILE A 11 0.15 -14.85 1.14
C ILE A 11 0.64 -15.35 2.49
N THR A 12 1.03 -16.63 2.61
CA THR A 12 1.58 -17.17 3.86
C THR A 12 2.85 -16.44 4.29
N ARG A 13 3.72 -16.07 3.35
CA ARG A 13 4.95 -15.31 3.64
C ARG A 13 4.65 -13.85 4.00
N MET A 14 3.72 -13.20 3.31
CA MET A 14 3.29 -11.84 3.64
C MET A 14 2.67 -11.78 5.03
N ASN A 15 1.80 -12.72 5.37
CA ASN A 15 1.21 -12.82 6.71
C ASN A 15 2.28 -13.08 7.78
N ARG A 16 3.31 -13.87 7.48
CA ARG A 16 4.46 -14.06 8.39
C ARG A 16 5.19 -12.75 8.66
N ILE A 17 5.41 -11.92 7.64
CA ILE A 17 6.02 -10.59 7.80
C ILE A 17 5.16 -9.74 8.74
N SER A 18 3.84 -9.71 8.54
CA SER A 18 2.91 -9.00 9.43
C SER A 18 2.98 -9.50 10.88
N MET A 19 3.09 -10.82 11.09
CA MET A 19 3.24 -11.38 12.45
C MET A 19 4.57 -10.98 13.11
N ILE A 20 5.67 -10.97 12.35
CA ILE A 20 6.97 -10.50 12.86
C ILE A 20 6.88 -9.01 13.22
N LEU A 21 6.28 -8.18 12.35
CA LEU A 21 6.14 -6.75 12.62
C LEU A 21 5.25 -6.48 13.86
N LYS A 22 4.18 -7.26 14.08
CA LYS A 22 3.37 -7.18 15.32
C LYS A 22 4.24 -7.41 16.55
N LEU A 23 5.06 -8.46 16.55
CA LEU A 23 5.99 -8.74 17.65
C LEU A 23 7.00 -7.60 17.85
N LEU A 24 7.55 -7.05 16.76
CA LEU A 24 8.48 -5.92 16.84
C LEU A 24 7.85 -4.64 17.40
N VAL A 25 6.55 -4.42 17.15
CA VAL A 25 5.78 -3.31 17.76
C VAL A 25 5.62 -3.53 19.26
N GLU A 26 5.30 -4.75 19.69
CA GLU A 26 5.12 -5.10 21.11
C GLU A 26 6.45 -5.09 21.88
N GLN A 27 7.56 -5.41 21.23
CA GLN A 27 8.89 -5.49 21.84
C GLN A 27 9.36 -4.15 22.46
N PHE A 28 8.80 -3.01 22.04
CA PHE A 28 9.07 -1.72 22.70
C PHE A 28 8.72 -1.74 24.18
N SER A 29 7.69 -2.47 24.60
CA SER A 29 7.28 -2.58 26.01
C SER A 29 8.40 -3.09 26.93
N VAL A 30 9.28 -3.96 26.41
CA VAL A 30 10.44 -4.49 27.15
C VAL A 30 11.43 -3.37 27.43
N LEU A 31 11.79 -2.61 26.40
CA LEU A 31 12.70 -1.47 26.53
C LEU A 31 12.05 -0.32 27.31
N GLU A 32 10.71 -0.30 27.38
CA GLU A 32 9.99 0.70 28.13
C GLU A 32 10.13 0.58 29.65
N THR A 33 10.52 -0.60 30.13
CA THR A 33 10.80 -0.84 31.56
C THR A 33 12.02 -0.09 32.08
N MET A 34 12.93 0.32 31.19
CA MET A 34 14.07 1.17 31.54
C MET A 34 13.63 2.63 31.77
N THR A 35 14.12 3.24 32.85
CA THR A 35 13.86 4.66 33.12
C THR A 35 14.76 5.56 32.28
N ALA A 36 14.32 6.81 32.05
CA ALA A 36 15.13 7.78 31.33
C ALA A 36 16.42 8.16 32.09
N LEU A 37 16.42 8.03 33.43
CA LEU A 37 17.60 8.29 34.26
C LEU A 37 18.65 7.20 34.05
N ASP A 38 18.26 5.92 34.15
CA ASP A 38 19.16 4.79 33.90
C ASP A 38 19.70 4.82 32.47
N PHE A 39 18.85 5.18 31.49
CA PHE A 39 19.30 5.36 30.11
C PHE A 39 20.38 6.45 29.99
N PHE A 40 20.23 7.55 30.73
CA PHE A 40 21.16 8.67 30.67
C PHE A 40 22.55 8.31 31.21
N ASP A 41 22.62 7.41 32.18
CA ASP A 41 23.88 6.96 32.79
C ASP A 41 24.85 6.32 31.78
N PHE A 42 24.33 5.62 30.76
CA PHE A 42 25.18 4.98 29.75
C PHE A 42 25.04 5.57 28.34
N ARG A 43 24.10 6.50 28.10
CA ARG A 43 23.85 7.11 26.78
C ARG A 43 25.11 7.67 26.12
N TYR A 44 26.05 8.20 26.91
CA TYR A 44 27.26 8.82 26.37
C TYR A 44 28.17 7.82 25.63
N HIS A 45 28.17 6.54 26.03
CA HIS A 45 28.92 5.48 25.34
C HIS A 45 28.38 5.16 23.95
N LEU A 46 27.12 5.54 23.66
CA LEU A 46 26.48 5.25 22.39
C LEU A 46 26.79 6.30 21.32
N SER A 47 27.35 7.45 21.67
CA SER A 47 27.67 8.50 20.68
C SER A 47 28.90 8.10 19.86
N PRO A 48 28.92 8.26 18.52
CA PRO A 48 27.90 8.87 17.65
C PRO A 48 26.93 7.86 16.99
N ALA A 49 26.87 6.63 17.49
CA ALA A 49 26.05 5.58 16.92
C ALA A 49 24.54 5.90 17.01
N SER A 50 23.79 5.49 15.99
CA SER A 50 22.34 5.70 15.96
C SER A 50 21.61 4.73 15.03
N GLY A 51 20.28 4.69 15.15
CA GLY A 51 19.42 3.91 14.25
C GLY A 51 19.54 4.29 12.77
N PHE A 52 20.15 5.42 12.42
CA PHE A 52 20.47 5.74 11.02
C PHE A 52 21.45 4.78 10.38
N GLN A 53 22.25 4.06 11.17
CA GLN A 53 23.20 3.05 10.72
C GLN A 53 22.60 1.64 10.67
N SER A 54 21.28 1.50 10.89
CA SER A 54 20.60 0.21 10.75
C SER A 54 20.44 -0.14 9.27
N LEU A 55 21.40 -0.91 8.73
CA LEU A 55 21.42 -1.35 7.34
C LEU A 55 20.12 -2.09 6.96
N GLN A 56 19.73 -3.08 7.77
CA GLN A 56 18.55 -3.90 7.48
C GLN A 56 17.25 -3.09 7.47
N PHE A 57 17.13 -2.06 8.31
CA PHE A 57 15.95 -1.20 8.30
C PHE A 57 15.85 -0.39 6.99
N ARG A 58 16.99 0.05 6.45
CA ARG A 58 17.04 0.74 5.15
C ARG A 58 16.78 -0.20 3.99
N LEU A 59 17.37 -1.40 4.00
CA LEU A 59 17.10 -2.43 3.01
C LEU A 59 15.61 -2.81 3.01
N LEU A 60 14.99 -2.93 4.18
CA LEU A 60 13.55 -3.20 4.30
C LEU A 60 12.71 -2.10 3.66
N GLU A 61 12.96 -0.83 4.00
CA GLU A 61 12.24 0.31 3.41
C GLU A 61 12.40 0.35 1.88
N ASN A 62 13.61 0.18 1.37
CA ASN A 62 13.88 0.20 -0.07
C ASN A 62 13.18 -0.96 -0.78
N LYS A 63 13.30 -2.18 -0.25
CA LYS A 63 12.72 -3.39 -0.87
C LYS A 63 11.19 -3.41 -0.82
N ILE A 64 10.56 -2.80 0.18
CA ILE A 64 9.10 -2.59 0.16
C ILE A 64 8.75 -1.58 -0.93
N GLY A 65 9.47 -0.45 -0.98
CA GLY A 65 9.34 0.55 -2.04
C GLY A 65 9.20 1.99 -1.56
N VAL A 66 9.82 2.36 -0.43
CA VAL A 66 9.82 3.76 0.05
C VAL A 66 10.64 4.62 -0.93
N PRO A 67 10.03 5.60 -1.64
CA PRO A 67 10.76 6.39 -2.62
C PRO A 67 11.76 7.33 -1.95
N GLN A 68 12.96 7.44 -2.52
CA GLN A 68 14.00 8.34 -2.02
C GLN A 68 13.54 9.79 -1.96
N SER A 69 12.80 10.24 -2.97
CA SER A 69 12.26 11.62 -3.08
C SER A 69 11.27 11.98 -1.97
N LEU A 70 10.65 10.98 -1.33
CA LEU A 70 9.65 11.21 -0.27
C LEU A 70 10.23 11.16 1.14
N ARG A 71 11.48 10.69 1.29
CA ARG A 71 12.12 10.62 2.59
C ARG A 71 12.33 12.02 3.16
N VAL A 72 12.02 12.19 4.45
CA VAL A 72 12.24 13.46 5.13
C VAL A 72 13.75 13.72 5.25
N PRO A 73 14.25 14.85 4.73
CA PRO A 73 15.66 15.19 4.82
C PRO A 73 16.05 15.46 6.27
N TYR A 74 17.26 15.07 6.65
CA TYR A 74 17.91 15.53 7.87
C TYR A 74 19.34 15.93 7.55
N ASN A 75 19.80 17.05 8.11
CA ASN A 75 21.15 17.60 7.89
C ASN A 75 21.57 17.73 6.41
N ARG A 76 20.61 17.85 5.48
CA ARG A 76 20.84 17.89 4.02
C ARG A 76 21.66 16.70 3.49
N ARG A 77 21.65 15.56 4.20
CA ARG A 77 22.37 14.34 3.83
C ARG A 77 21.44 13.28 3.29
N HIS A 78 21.97 12.43 2.42
CA HIS A 78 21.27 11.23 2.00
C HIS A 78 21.35 10.20 3.13
N TYR A 79 20.32 9.37 3.32
CA TYR A 79 20.37 8.33 4.37
C TYR A 79 21.51 7.31 4.15
N ARG A 80 22.06 7.23 2.93
CA ARG A 80 23.15 6.33 2.55
C ARG A 80 24.50 6.82 3.03
N ASP A 81 24.63 8.11 3.34
CA ASP A 81 25.89 8.72 3.78
C ASP A 81 26.37 8.14 5.14
N ASN A 82 25.50 7.39 5.83
CA ASN A 82 25.80 6.63 7.03
C ASN A 82 26.53 5.30 6.78
N PHE A 83 26.67 4.86 5.52
CA PHE A 83 27.18 3.54 5.13
C PHE A 83 28.38 3.66 4.19
N LYS A 84 29.28 2.66 4.24
CA LYS A 84 30.50 2.60 3.41
C LYS A 84 30.77 1.17 2.94
N GLY A 85 31.59 1.01 1.91
CA GLY A 85 32.00 -0.30 1.40
C GLY A 85 30.81 -1.17 1.00
N GLN A 86 30.83 -2.43 1.42
CA GLN A 86 29.81 -3.42 1.07
C GLN A 86 28.39 -3.01 1.48
N ASP A 87 28.22 -2.37 2.63
CA ASP A 87 26.89 -1.92 3.10
C ASP A 87 26.30 -0.84 2.17
N TYR A 88 27.16 0.05 1.67
CA TYR A 88 26.74 1.07 0.70
C TYR A 88 26.34 0.45 -0.64
N GLU A 89 27.10 -0.54 -1.11
CA GLU A 89 26.79 -1.29 -2.33
C GLU A 89 25.47 -2.06 -2.21
N LEU A 90 25.21 -2.68 -1.05
CA LEU A 90 23.94 -3.35 -0.77
C LEU A 90 22.75 -2.38 -0.81
N LEU A 91 22.92 -1.16 -0.29
CA LEU A 91 21.89 -0.13 -0.36
C LEU A 91 21.63 0.33 -1.79
N LEU A 92 22.69 0.60 -2.57
CA LEU A 92 22.55 0.94 -3.99
C LEU A 92 21.79 -0.15 -4.74
N LYS A 93 22.18 -1.41 -4.54
CA LYS A 93 21.50 -2.55 -5.16
C LYS A 93 20.03 -2.62 -4.76
N SER A 94 19.71 -2.37 -3.49
CA SER A 94 18.31 -2.37 -3.02
C SER A 94 17.43 -1.26 -3.60
N GLU A 95 18.03 -0.15 -4.07
CA GLU A 95 17.31 0.94 -4.75
C GLU A 95 17.13 0.66 -6.26
N GLN A 96 18.00 -0.15 -6.85
CA GLN A 96 17.98 -0.48 -8.27
C GLN A 96 17.14 -1.73 -8.58
N GLU A 97 17.12 -2.71 -7.67
CA GLU A 97 16.32 -3.91 -7.81
C GLU A 97 14.82 -3.59 -7.77
N PRO A 98 13.97 -4.34 -8.50
CA PRO A 98 12.53 -4.17 -8.43
C PRO A 98 12.01 -4.29 -6.99
N THR A 99 11.31 -3.24 -6.56
CA THR A 99 10.67 -3.18 -5.24
C THR A 99 9.42 -4.05 -5.20
N LEU A 100 8.95 -4.38 -4.00
CA LEU A 100 7.68 -5.08 -3.83
C LEU A 100 6.51 -4.29 -4.46
N LEU A 101 6.50 -2.96 -4.31
CA LEU A 101 5.52 -2.08 -4.97
C LEU A 101 5.50 -2.29 -6.49
N GLN A 102 6.64 -2.22 -7.17
CA GLN A 102 6.73 -2.37 -8.62
C GLN A 102 6.34 -3.78 -9.09
N LEU A 103 6.69 -4.81 -8.33
CA LEU A 103 6.31 -6.19 -8.65
C LEU A 103 4.80 -6.42 -8.48
N VAL A 104 4.20 -5.83 -7.44
CA VAL A 104 2.75 -5.85 -7.20
C VAL A 104 2.01 -5.04 -8.27
N GLU A 105 2.51 -3.85 -8.62
CA GLU A 105 1.98 -3.01 -9.71
C GLU A 105 1.91 -3.80 -11.01
N ALA A 106 3.05 -4.37 -11.46
CA ALA A 106 3.08 -5.17 -12.68
C ALA A 106 2.12 -6.37 -12.62
N TRP A 107 1.90 -6.96 -11.45
CA TRP A 107 0.92 -8.04 -11.27
C TRP A 107 -0.53 -7.55 -11.36
N LEU A 108 -0.85 -6.40 -10.75
CA LEU A 108 -2.17 -5.76 -10.82
C LEU A 108 -2.55 -5.32 -12.23
N GLU A 109 -1.58 -4.88 -13.04
CA GLU A 109 -1.82 -4.51 -14.44
C GLU A 109 -2.27 -5.68 -15.33
N ARG A 110 -2.08 -6.92 -14.85
CA ARG A 110 -2.50 -8.16 -15.52
C ARG A 110 -3.75 -8.77 -14.88
N THR A 111 -4.42 -8.06 -13.98
CA THR A 111 -5.64 -8.55 -13.34
C THR A 111 -6.68 -8.88 -14.43
N PRO A 112 -7.25 -10.10 -14.43
CA PRO A 112 -8.24 -10.49 -15.42
C PRO A 112 -9.49 -9.61 -15.34
N GLY A 113 -10.04 -9.25 -16.50
CA GLY A 113 -11.26 -8.45 -16.62
C GLY A 113 -11.03 -6.96 -16.92
N LEU A 114 -9.78 -6.52 -17.01
CA LEU A 114 -9.45 -5.13 -17.38
C LEU A 114 -9.47 -4.86 -18.89
N ASP A 115 -9.37 -5.90 -19.72
CA ASP A 115 -9.26 -5.74 -21.17
C ASP A 115 -10.60 -5.30 -21.79
N ALA A 116 -10.55 -4.28 -22.66
CA ALA A 116 -11.71 -3.68 -23.30
C ALA A 116 -12.45 -4.65 -24.25
N GLU A 117 -11.73 -5.59 -24.86
CA GLU A 117 -12.32 -6.64 -25.72
C GLU A 117 -12.92 -7.80 -24.91
N GLY A 118 -12.63 -7.85 -23.60
CA GLY A 118 -13.07 -8.91 -22.70
C GLY A 118 -14.24 -8.47 -21.83
N PHE A 119 -14.03 -8.46 -20.51
CA PHE A 119 -15.05 -7.99 -19.57
C PHE A 119 -15.18 -6.46 -19.55
N ASP A 120 -14.16 -5.70 -19.95
CA ASP A 120 -14.16 -4.22 -19.85
C ASP A 120 -14.68 -3.70 -18.50
N PHE A 121 -14.04 -4.10 -17.40
CA PHE A 121 -14.43 -3.65 -16.07
C PHE A 121 -14.52 -2.13 -15.99
N TRP A 122 -13.57 -1.42 -16.59
CA TRP A 122 -13.46 0.04 -16.42
C TRP A 122 -14.57 0.79 -17.14
N GLY A 123 -14.83 0.46 -18.42
CA GLY A 123 -15.90 1.11 -19.18
C GLY A 123 -17.27 0.83 -18.58
N GLN A 124 -17.54 -0.43 -18.19
CA GLN A 124 -18.81 -0.77 -17.53
C GLN A 124 -18.96 -0.08 -16.17
N PHE A 125 -17.88 0.03 -15.39
CA PHE A 125 -17.91 0.69 -14.10
C PHE A 125 -18.20 2.19 -14.23
N GLU A 126 -17.56 2.86 -15.20
CA GLU A 126 -17.83 4.27 -15.50
C GLU A 126 -19.29 4.54 -15.86
N VAL A 127 -19.85 3.73 -16.77
CA VAL A 127 -21.27 3.82 -17.17
C VAL A 127 -22.19 3.64 -15.97
N ASN A 128 -21.94 2.64 -15.13
CA ASN A 128 -22.78 2.39 -13.96
C ASN A 128 -22.68 3.49 -12.90
N VAL A 129 -21.49 4.05 -12.67
CA VAL A 129 -21.31 5.16 -11.74
C VAL A 129 -22.03 6.41 -12.24
N LEU A 130 -21.91 6.75 -13.53
CA LEU A 130 -22.63 7.87 -14.12
C LEU A 130 -24.15 7.71 -13.96
N LYS A 131 -24.66 6.53 -14.31
CA LYS A 131 -26.09 6.22 -14.15
C LYS A 131 -26.54 6.27 -12.69
N GLY A 132 -25.77 5.69 -11.78
CA GLY A 132 -26.08 5.69 -10.36
C GLY A 132 -26.13 7.10 -9.76
N LEU A 133 -25.21 7.97 -10.17
CA LEU A 133 -25.20 9.37 -9.78
C LEU A 133 -26.40 10.14 -10.34
N GLU A 134 -26.83 9.86 -11.57
CA GLU A 134 -28.06 10.44 -12.14
C GLU A 134 -29.31 10.01 -11.38
N GLU A 135 -29.42 8.73 -11.03
CA GLU A 135 -30.52 8.17 -10.24
C GLU A 135 -30.55 8.79 -8.82
N GLU A 136 -29.41 8.89 -8.14
CA GLU A 136 -29.29 9.55 -6.83
C GLU A 136 -29.67 11.03 -6.88
N PHE A 137 -29.19 11.75 -7.91
CA PHE A 137 -29.54 13.15 -8.10
C PHE A 137 -31.06 13.32 -8.27
N ALA A 138 -31.70 12.49 -9.08
CA ALA A 138 -33.15 12.54 -9.29
C ALA A 138 -33.94 12.27 -7.98
N LEU A 139 -33.46 11.34 -7.14
CA LEU A 139 -34.05 11.06 -5.83
C LEU A 139 -33.95 12.25 -4.88
N ILE A 140 -32.80 12.93 -4.83
CA ILE A 140 -32.61 14.12 -4.01
C ILE A 140 -33.46 15.28 -4.54
N GLN A 141 -33.50 15.48 -5.86
CA GLN A 141 -34.27 16.54 -6.51
C GLN A 141 -35.77 16.42 -6.24
N ALA A 142 -36.29 15.19 -6.15
CA ALA A 142 -37.69 14.90 -5.86
C ALA A 142 -38.11 15.17 -4.40
N LYS A 143 -37.15 15.38 -3.49
CA LYS A 143 -37.45 15.77 -2.10
C LYS A 143 -38.06 17.18 -2.06
N THR A 144 -38.94 17.39 -1.08
CA THR A 144 -39.51 18.71 -0.78
C THR A 144 -38.42 19.72 -0.44
N GLU A 145 -38.62 20.97 -0.84
CA GLU A 145 -37.65 22.04 -0.60
C GLU A 145 -37.42 22.27 0.90
N SER A 146 -36.17 22.16 1.34
CA SER A 146 -35.75 22.32 2.73
C SER A 146 -34.24 22.55 2.81
N GLU A 147 -33.77 23.08 3.94
CA GLU A 147 -32.33 23.20 4.23
C GLU A 147 -31.62 21.83 4.17
N GLU A 148 -32.30 20.76 4.61
CA GLU A 148 -31.80 19.38 4.49
C GLU A 148 -31.57 18.97 3.03
N LYS A 149 -32.45 19.38 2.11
CA LYS A 149 -32.28 19.09 0.68
C LYS A 149 -31.05 19.81 0.12
N ASP A 150 -30.83 21.06 0.51
CA ASP A 150 -29.66 21.83 0.09
C ASP A 150 -28.34 21.20 0.57
N ASP A 151 -28.31 20.72 1.82
CA ASP A 151 -27.18 19.99 2.38
C ASP A 151 -26.92 18.68 1.61
N LEU A 152 -27.98 17.92 1.30
CA LEU A 152 -27.87 16.69 0.51
C LEU A 152 -27.34 16.96 -0.91
N LEU A 153 -27.78 18.03 -1.56
CA LEU A 153 -27.29 18.42 -2.89
C LEU A 153 -25.82 18.83 -2.84
N SER A 154 -25.39 19.56 -1.81
CA SER A 154 -23.99 19.95 -1.61
C SER A 154 -23.08 18.74 -1.39
N GLU A 155 -23.51 17.80 -0.55
CA GLU A 155 -22.75 16.57 -0.30
C GLU A 155 -22.69 15.66 -1.53
N PHE A 156 -23.83 15.50 -2.22
CA PHE A 156 -23.88 14.77 -3.49
C PHE A 156 -22.90 15.35 -4.51
N GLN A 157 -22.83 16.68 -4.65
CA GLN A 157 -21.91 17.30 -5.61
C GLN A 157 -20.44 17.00 -5.28
N LYS A 158 -20.05 17.05 -3.99
CA LYS A 158 -18.69 16.66 -3.58
C LYS A 158 -18.41 15.19 -3.88
N GLN A 159 -19.34 14.30 -3.56
CA GLN A 159 -19.19 12.87 -3.81
C GLN A 159 -19.09 12.57 -5.31
N LYS A 160 -19.92 13.22 -6.13
CA LYS A 160 -19.87 13.17 -7.59
C LYS A 160 -18.50 13.58 -8.12
N ASP A 161 -17.98 14.73 -7.69
CA ASP A 161 -16.68 15.23 -8.15
C ASP A 161 -15.53 14.28 -7.77
N VAL A 162 -15.61 13.68 -6.57
CA VAL A 162 -14.64 12.69 -6.10
C VAL A 162 -14.72 11.41 -6.92
N LEU A 163 -15.91 10.83 -7.11
CA LEU A 163 -16.08 9.60 -7.88
C LEU A 163 -15.71 9.78 -9.35
N LEU A 164 -16.13 10.87 -9.99
CA LEU A 164 -15.79 11.14 -11.38
C LEU A 164 -14.30 11.41 -11.58
N SER A 165 -13.61 11.94 -10.56
CA SER A 165 -12.15 12.11 -10.62
C SER A 165 -11.37 10.80 -10.75
N LEU A 166 -12.00 9.66 -10.45
CA LEU A 166 -11.40 8.35 -10.65
C LEU A 166 -11.15 8.04 -12.14
N PHE A 167 -12.02 8.54 -13.03
CA PHE A 167 -11.97 8.29 -14.47
C PHE A 167 -11.06 9.29 -15.22
N ASP A 168 -10.50 10.28 -14.53
CA ASP A 168 -9.54 11.23 -15.09
C ASP A 168 -8.10 10.70 -14.96
N GLU A 169 -7.60 10.08 -16.04
CA GLU A 169 -6.24 9.55 -16.12
C GLU A 169 -5.17 10.65 -16.02
N LYS A 170 -5.41 11.85 -16.56
CA LYS A 170 -4.44 12.95 -16.46
C LYS A 170 -4.29 13.45 -15.03
N ARG A 171 -5.40 13.54 -14.30
CA ARG A 171 -5.37 13.83 -12.86
C ARG A 171 -4.63 12.74 -12.10
N HIS A 172 -4.81 11.47 -12.46
CA HIS A 172 -4.05 10.38 -11.86
C HIS A 172 -2.54 10.53 -12.09
N GLU A 173 -2.10 10.78 -13.33
CA GLU A 173 -0.69 11.00 -13.68
C GLU A 173 -0.08 12.19 -12.93
N HIS A 174 -0.85 13.29 -12.79
CA HIS A 174 -0.42 14.45 -12.01
C HIS A 174 -0.16 14.09 -10.54
N LEU A 175 -1.08 13.33 -9.91
CA LEU A 175 -0.92 12.89 -8.53
C LEU A 175 0.23 11.89 -8.36
N LEU A 176 0.48 11.05 -9.37
CA LEU A 176 1.63 10.15 -9.41
C LEU A 176 2.94 10.95 -9.45
N SER A 177 3.01 11.99 -10.29
CA SER A 177 4.21 12.85 -10.41
C SER A 177 4.59 13.57 -9.11
N LYS A 178 3.59 13.90 -8.29
CA LYS A 178 3.78 14.52 -6.97
C LYS A 178 4.14 13.53 -5.86
N GLY A 179 4.01 12.22 -6.10
CA GLY A 179 4.07 11.24 -5.04
C GLY A 179 2.89 11.34 -4.07
N GLU A 180 1.70 11.68 -4.58
CA GLU A 180 0.43 11.53 -3.85
C GLU A 180 -0.23 10.18 -4.16
N ARG A 181 0.00 9.64 -5.37
CA ARG A 181 -0.24 8.24 -5.74
C ARG A 181 1.08 7.48 -5.97
N ARG A 182 1.05 6.16 -6.04
CA ARG A 182 2.22 5.27 -6.21
C ARG A 182 2.04 4.26 -7.33
N LEU A 183 0.84 3.72 -7.49
CA LEU A 183 0.47 2.75 -8.51
C LEU A 183 0.11 3.44 -9.82
N SER A 184 0.46 2.81 -10.94
CA SER A 184 -0.02 3.15 -12.27
C SER A 184 -1.55 3.12 -12.34
N TYR A 185 -2.10 3.82 -13.34
CA TYR A 185 -3.55 3.89 -13.50
C TYR A 185 -4.15 2.51 -13.74
N LYS A 186 -3.49 1.69 -14.58
CA LYS A 186 -3.93 0.32 -14.87
C LYS A 186 -3.84 -0.59 -13.64
N ALA A 187 -2.80 -0.47 -12.82
CA ALA A 187 -2.69 -1.21 -11.56
C ALA A 187 -3.81 -0.83 -10.57
N LEU A 188 -4.16 0.45 -10.50
CA LEU A 188 -5.27 0.93 -9.68
C LEU A 188 -6.62 0.30 -10.10
N LYS A 189 -6.88 0.21 -11.41
CA LYS A 189 -8.05 -0.50 -11.95
C LYS A 189 -8.06 -1.97 -11.51
N GLY A 190 -6.90 -2.64 -11.61
CA GLY A 190 -6.74 -4.03 -11.19
C GLY A 190 -6.97 -4.24 -9.70
N ALA A 191 -6.53 -3.32 -8.84
CA ALA A 191 -6.77 -3.39 -7.41
C ALA A 191 -8.26 -3.21 -7.08
N LEU A 192 -8.94 -2.28 -7.76
CA LEU A 192 -10.37 -2.05 -7.58
C LEU A 192 -11.22 -3.24 -8.06
N MET A 193 -10.82 -3.86 -9.18
CA MET A 193 -11.41 -5.12 -9.65
C MET A 193 -11.33 -6.22 -8.56
N ILE A 194 -10.15 -6.43 -7.98
CA ILE A 194 -9.98 -7.41 -6.89
C ILE A 194 -10.86 -7.06 -5.68
N TYR A 195 -11.00 -5.78 -5.34
CA TYR A 195 -11.83 -5.33 -4.21
C TYR A 195 -13.32 -5.64 -4.40
N PHE A 196 -13.86 -5.31 -5.57
CA PHE A 196 -15.29 -5.49 -5.85
C PHE A 196 -15.68 -6.96 -6.02
N TYR A 197 -14.82 -7.76 -6.65
CA TYR A 197 -15.06 -9.18 -6.95
C TYR A 197 -14.28 -10.14 -6.06
N ARG A 198 -13.89 -9.71 -4.86
CA ARG A 198 -13.07 -10.49 -3.90
C ARG A 198 -13.63 -11.87 -3.51
N GLU A 199 -14.92 -12.10 -3.71
CA GLU A 199 -15.57 -13.37 -3.37
C GLU A 199 -15.40 -14.41 -4.49
N GLU A 200 -15.06 -13.98 -5.70
CA GLU A 200 -14.75 -14.86 -6.83
C GLU A 200 -13.51 -15.71 -6.52
N PRO A 201 -13.52 -17.03 -6.78
CA PRO A 201 -12.44 -17.94 -6.34
C PRO A 201 -11.04 -17.49 -6.71
N ARG A 202 -10.82 -17.00 -7.94
CA ARG A 202 -9.51 -16.47 -8.38
C ARG A 202 -9.10 -15.18 -7.68
N PHE A 203 -10.01 -14.43 -7.08
CA PHE A 203 -9.73 -13.16 -6.39
C PHE A 203 -9.69 -13.24 -4.86
N GLN A 204 -10.09 -14.36 -4.24
CA GLN A 204 -10.05 -14.51 -2.79
C GLN A 204 -8.65 -14.34 -2.20
N VAL A 205 -7.65 -15.08 -2.71
CA VAL A 205 -6.25 -14.96 -2.25
C VAL A 205 -5.60 -13.65 -2.69
N PRO A 206 -5.79 -13.15 -3.93
CA PRO A 206 -5.42 -11.78 -4.31
C PRO A 206 -5.92 -10.69 -3.36
N PHE A 207 -7.18 -10.76 -2.93
CA PHE A 207 -7.73 -9.79 -1.98
C PHE A 207 -7.01 -9.87 -0.63
N GLN A 208 -6.76 -11.07 -0.11
CA GLN A 208 -5.97 -11.27 1.11
C GLN A 208 -4.55 -10.70 0.98
N LEU A 209 -3.93 -10.81 -0.20
CA LEU A 209 -2.63 -10.20 -0.48
C LEU A 209 -2.70 -8.67 -0.36
N LEU A 210 -3.68 -8.02 -0.99
CA LEU A 210 -3.87 -6.57 -0.87
C LEU A 210 -4.09 -6.13 0.58
N THR A 211 -4.87 -6.89 1.35
CA THR A 211 -5.04 -6.66 2.80
C THR A 211 -3.71 -6.79 3.55
N SER A 212 -2.92 -7.83 3.28
CA SER A 212 -1.63 -8.06 3.94
C SER A 212 -0.61 -6.96 3.63
N LEU A 213 -0.63 -6.40 2.42
CA LEU A 213 0.20 -5.25 2.03
C LEU A 213 -0.15 -3.99 2.85
N MET A 214 -1.45 -3.71 3.02
CA MET A 214 -1.91 -2.62 3.90
C MET A 214 -1.52 -2.87 5.36
N ASP A 215 -1.65 -4.11 5.85
CA ASP A 215 -1.26 -4.47 7.21
C ASP A 215 0.23 -4.18 7.47
N ILE A 216 1.11 -4.49 6.51
CA ILE A 216 2.55 -4.19 6.61
C ILE A 216 2.80 -2.69 6.74
N ASP A 217 2.15 -1.86 5.92
CA ASP A 217 2.27 -0.39 6.00
C ASP A 217 1.78 0.15 7.35
N VAL A 218 0.64 -0.36 7.84
CA VAL A 218 0.10 0.00 9.16
C VAL A 218 1.08 -0.38 10.26
N LEU A 219 1.63 -1.59 10.22
CA LEU A 219 2.55 -2.09 11.24
C LEU A 219 3.90 -1.38 11.22
N MET A 220 4.42 -1.05 10.03
CA MET A 220 5.61 -0.20 9.89
C MET A 220 5.37 1.19 10.49
N THR A 221 4.20 1.78 10.25
CA THR A 221 3.83 3.09 10.81
C THR A 221 3.66 3.03 12.33
N LYS A 222 3.01 1.98 12.86
CA LYS A 222 2.88 1.73 14.30
C LYS A 222 4.25 1.55 14.96
N TRP A 223 5.16 0.82 14.31
CA TRP A 223 6.53 0.66 14.81
C TRP A 223 7.25 2.01 14.91
N ARG A 224 7.14 2.86 13.89
CA ARG A 224 7.70 4.24 13.94
C ARG A 224 7.07 5.06 15.05
N TYR A 225 5.77 4.97 15.24
CA TYR A 225 5.07 5.73 16.27
C TYR A 225 5.43 5.28 17.69
N ASN A 226 5.47 3.97 17.95
CA ASN A 226 5.92 3.44 19.24
C ASN A 226 7.38 3.85 19.53
N HIS A 227 8.25 3.80 18.51
CA HIS A 227 9.60 4.31 18.62
C HIS A 227 9.64 5.82 18.97
N VAL A 228 8.78 6.64 18.36
CA VAL A 228 8.65 8.07 18.69
C VAL A 228 8.26 8.27 20.16
N CYS A 229 7.26 7.52 20.65
CA CYS A 229 6.81 7.59 22.04
C CYS A 229 7.92 7.20 23.02
N LEU A 230 8.61 6.09 22.76
CA LEU A 230 9.76 5.66 23.55
C LEU A 230 10.85 6.74 23.59
N VAL A 231 11.24 7.27 22.43
CA VAL A 231 12.30 8.28 22.34
C VAL A 231 11.89 9.57 23.05
N HIS A 232 10.62 9.99 22.94
CA HIS A 232 10.14 11.17 23.67
C HIS A 232 10.28 10.99 25.18
N ARG A 233 9.97 9.80 25.72
CA ARG A 233 10.18 9.47 27.13
C ARG A 233 11.66 9.42 27.52
N MET A 234 12.52 8.87 26.66
CA MET A 234 13.95 8.67 26.96
C MET A 234 14.81 9.94 26.87
N ILE A 235 14.52 10.83 25.91
CA ILE A 235 15.38 12.01 25.66
C ILE A 235 14.63 13.35 25.58
N GLY A 236 13.29 13.36 25.67
CA GLY A 236 12.50 14.57 25.54
C GLY A 236 12.77 15.28 24.21
N SER A 237 13.13 16.56 24.29
CA SER A 237 13.50 17.40 23.13
C SER A 237 15.01 17.44 22.84
N LYS A 238 15.82 16.60 23.50
CA LYS A 238 17.28 16.56 23.25
C LYS A 238 17.55 16.03 21.84
N ALA A 239 18.61 16.54 21.21
CA ALA A 239 19.10 16.03 19.94
C ALA A 239 19.53 14.55 20.05
N GLY A 240 19.34 13.80 18.96
CA GLY A 240 19.75 12.40 18.87
C GLY A 240 21.27 12.26 18.71
N THR A 241 21.83 11.12 19.14
CA THR A 241 23.27 10.81 18.98
C THR A 241 23.71 10.78 17.52
N GLY A 242 22.79 10.47 16.59
CA GLY A 242 23.00 10.49 15.14
C GLY A 242 22.92 11.88 14.48
N GLY A 243 22.77 12.95 15.27
CA GLY A 243 22.78 14.33 14.78
C GLY A 243 21.44 14.85 14.23
N SER A 244 20.34 14.12 14.39
CA SER A 244 18.99 14.65 14.09
C SER A 244 18.45 15.47 15.27
N SER A 245 17.34 16.18 15.04
CA SER A 245 16.53 16.82 16.09
C SER A 245 15.85 15.82 17.07
N GLY A 246 16.21 14.54 17.00
CA GLY A 246 15.69 13.49 17.89
C GLY A 246 14.22 13.24 17.63
N TYR A 247 13.40 13.50 18.65
CA TYR A 247 11.95 13.29 18.64
C TYR A 247 11.24 13.92 17.43
N GLN A 248 11.57 15.16 17.06
CA GLN A 248 10.85 15.86 15.98
C GLN A 248 11.12 15.26 14.60
N TYR A 249 12.36 14.86 14.33
CA TYR A 249 12.67 14.12 13.11
C TYR A 249 11.87 12.81 13.07
N LEU A 250 11.87 12.02 14.14
CA LEU A 250 11.16 10.74 14.16
C LEU A 250 9.65 10.92 13.95
N ARG A 251 9.05 11.94 14.59
CA ARG A 251 7.63 12.28 14.42
C ARG A 251 7.30 12.60 12.96
N SER A 252 8.18 13.30 12.24
CA SER A 252 7.99 13.58 10.81
C SER A 252 8.00 12.33 9.91
N THR A 253 8.59 11.22 10.38
CA THR A 253 8.57 9.93 9.66
C THR A 253 7.26 9.16 9.82
N VAL A 254 6.41 9.57 10.77
CA VAL A 254 5.04 9.04 10.94
C VAL A 254 4.12 9.81 9.99
N SER A 255 4.24 9.52 8.70
CA SER A 255 3.56 10.23 7.61
C SER A 255 3.32 9.30 6.42
N ASP A 256 2.29 9.57 5.63
CA ASP A 256 1.96 8.83 4.40
C ASP A 256 3.06 8.91 3.33
N ARG A 257 4.05 9.80 3.49
CA ARG A 257 5.31 9.77 2.71
C ARG A 257 6.02 8.41 2.77
N TYR A 258 5.90 7.69 3.89
CA TYR A 258 6.50 6.38 4.12
C TYR A 258 5.53 5.20 3.92
N LYS A 259 4.26 5.48 3.57
CA LYS A 259 3.24 4.47 3.29
C LYS A 259 3.33 4.09 1.82
N VAL A 260 3.79 2.88 1.53
CA VAL A 260 4.15 2.46 0.17
C VAL A 260 2.92 2.10 -0.65
N PHE A 261 1.94 1.45 -0.04
CA PHE A 261 0.67 1.05 -0.65
C PHE A 261 -0.47 2.00 -0.30
N VAL A 262 -0.18 3.31 -0.18
CA VAL A 262 -1.15 4.36 0.17
C VAL A 262 -2.39 4.35 -0.71
N ASP A 263 -2.23 4.00 -1.99
CA ASP A 263 -3.35 3.89 -2.94
C ASP A 263 -4.38 2.84 -2.52
N LEU A 264 -3.96 1.70 -1.95
CA LEU A 264 -4.88 0.64 -1.51
C LEU A 264 -5.81 1.12 -0.38
N PHE A 265 -5.33 2.01 0.49
CA PHE A 265 -6.16 2.65 1.52
C PHE A 265 -7.15 3.62 0.87
N ASN A 266 -6.64 4.46 -0.04
CA ASN A 266 -7.41 5.50 -0.72
C ASN A 266 -8.42 4.95 -1.73
N LEU A 267 -8.33 3.67 -2.13
CA LEU A 267 -9.39 3.01 -2.90
C LEU A 267 -10.74 3.03 -2.18
N SER A 268 -10.73 3.06 -0.85
CA SER A 268 -11.96 3.13 -0.03
C SER A 268 -12.79 4.38 -0.33
N THR A 269 -12.15 5.46 -0.83
CA THR A 269 -12.82 6.68 -1.27
C THR A 269 -13.74 6.46 -2.48
N PHE A 270 -13.49 5.42 -3.27
CA PHE A 270 -14.20 5.14 -4.52
C PHE A 270 -15.16 3.95 -4.42
N LEU A 271 -15.50 3.53 -3.21
CA LEU A 271 -16.49 2.48 -3.01
C LEU A 271 -17.88 3.03 -3.34
N VAL A 272 -18.67 2.21 -4.03
CA VAL A 272 -20.03 2.53 -4.45
C VAL A 272 -21.01 1.47 -3.96
N PRO A 273 -22.33 1.74 -3.97
CA PRO A 273 -23.34 0.72 -3.70
C PRO A 273 -23.15 -0.53 -4.54
N ARG A 274 -23.42 -1.71 -3.97
CA ARG A 274 -23.19 -3.01 -4.62
C ARG A 274 -23.87 -3.15 -5.98
N HIS A 275 -25.03 -2.53 -6.16
CA HIS A 275 -25.79 -2.61 -7.40
C HIS A 275 -25.20 -1.76 -8.54
N TRP A 276 -24.23 -0.87 -8.25
CA TRP A 276 -23.49 -0.11 -9.28
C TRP A 276 -22.29 -0.90 -9.80
N ILE A 277 -21.84 -1.92 -9.08
CA ILE A 277 -20.73 -2.77 -9.51
C ILE A 277 -21.19 -3.56 -10.77
N PRO A 278 -20.41 -3.57 -11.87
CA PRO A 278 -20.77 -4.31 -13.06
C PRO A 278 -21.09 -5.78 -12.76
N LYS A 279 -22.13 -6.32 -13.40
CA LYS A 279 -22.50 -7.72 -13.17
C LYS A 279 -21.62 -8.62 -14.02
N MET A 280 -21.10 -9.68 -13.40
CA MET A 280 -20.40 -10.74 -14.13
C MET A 280 -21.39 -11.49 -15.03
N ASN A 281 -21.03 -11.67 -16.30
CA ASN A 281 -21.75 -12.60 -17.16
C ASN A 281 -21.32 -14.06 -16.86
N PRO A 282 -22.11 -15.09 -17.23
CA PRO A 282 -21.79 -16.48 -16.91
C PRO A 282 -20.44 -16.97 -17.46
N SER A 283 -20.00 -16.45 -18.62
CA SER A 283 -18.70 -16.77 -19.23
C SER A 283 -17.51 -16.26 -18.41
N ILE A 284 -17.58 -15.01 -17.92
CA ILE A 284 -16.52 -14.42 -17.09
C ILE A 284 -16.54 -15.04 -15.70
N HIS A 285 -17.72 -15.35 -15.14
CA HIS A 285 -17.82 -16.09 -13.88
C HIS A 285 -17.11 -17.46 -13.99
N LYS A 286 -17.28 -18.19 -15.10
CA LYS A 286 -16.55 -19.45 -15.33
C LYS A 286 -15.03 -19.26 -15.44
N PHE A 287 -14.57 -18.18 -16.07
CA PHE A 287 -13.14 -17.84 -16.17
C PHE A 287 -12.53 -17.45 -14.82
N LEU A 288 -13.28 -16.80 -13.94
CA LEU A 288 -12.85 -16.46 -12.58
C LEU A 288 -13.00 -17.62 -11.58
N TYR A 289 -13.69 -18.69 -11.99
CA TYR A 289 -13.83 -19.93 -11.24
C TYR A 289 -12.73 -20.95 -11.60
N THR A 290 -12.29 -20.98 -12.85
CA THR A 290 -11.37 -22.01 -13.37
C THR A 290 -9.97 -21.42 -13.54
N ALA A 291 -9.01 -21.82 -12.71
CA ALA A 291 -7.61 -21.49 -12.96
C ALA A 291 -7.11 -22.35 -14.13
N GLU A 292 -6.70 -21.74 -15.24
CA GLU A 292 -6.14 -22.46 -16.38
C GLU A 292 -4.80 -23.11 -16.01
N TYR A 293 -4.70 -24.40 -16.27
CA TYR A 293 -3.54 -25.24 -15.96
C TYR A 293 -2.60 -25.27 -17.17
N CYS A 294 -1.34 -24.88 -16.96
CA CYS A 294 -0.26 -25.11 -17.90
C CYS A 294 0.81 -25.92 -17.17
N ASP A 295 0.75 -27.24 -17.27
CA ASP A 295 1.71 -28.13 -16.65
C ASP A 295 2.56 -28.77 -17.73
N SER A 296 3.78 -28.23 -17.87
CA SER A 296 4.81 -28.78 -18.73
C SER A 296 5.49 -30.01 -18.11
N SER A 297 5.11 -30.44 -16.90
CA SER A 297 5.76 -31.58 -16.21
C SER A 297 5.15 -32.94 -16.55
N TYR A 298 3.99 -32.99 -17.22
CA TYR A 298 3.27 -34.26 -17.47
C TYR A 298 3.47 -34.86 -18.87
N PHE A 299 4.26 -34.23 -19.75
CA PHE A 299 4.54 -34.72 -21.11
C PHE A 299 5.95 -35.32 -21.27
N SER A 300 6.51 -35.91 -20.21
CA SER A 300 7.82 -36.55 -20.25
C SER A 300 7.77 -37.93 -19.57
N SER A 301 7.01 -38.86 -20.13
CA SER A 301 7.27 -40.30 -20.08
C SER A 301 6.15 -41.02 -20.81
N ASP A 302 6.36 -41.29 -22.09
CA ASP A 302 5.95 -42.52 -22.78
C ASP A 302 6.31 -42.33 -24.26
N ASP A 303 7.60 -42.49 -24.56
CA ASP A 303 8.11 -42.95 -25.85
C ASP A 303 9.63 -43.18 -25.69
N SER A 304 9.98 -44.36 -25.21
CA SER A 304 11.28 -44.98 -25.45
C SER A 304 11.15 -46.50 -25.32
N ASP A 305 11.19 -47.14 -26.49
CA ASP A 305 11.47 -48.54 -26.84
C ASP A 305 10.55 -49.69 -26.37
#